data_AF-A0A9P6PF39-F1
#
_entry.id   AF-A0A9P6PF39-F1
#
_cell.length_a   1.000
_cell.length_b   1.000
_cell.length_c   1.000
_cell.angle_alpha   90.00
_cell.angle_beta   90.00
_cell.angle_gamma   90.00
#
_symmetry.space_group_name_H-M   'P 1'
#
loop_
_entity.id
_entity.type
_entity.pdbx_description
1 polymer ?
#
loop_
_entity_poly.entity_id
_entity_poly.type
_entity_poly.pdbx_seq_one_letter_code
_entity_poly.pdbx_strand_id
1 'polypeptide(L)'
;MSLHDEYVQKVRDQVDRVRDKGFDISNEAQRNRERLILCGALIKCADISNCARPFPGAKRWAQHLAEEFFQQGDLEKELGLSVMPINERGKLSLEDFQLSFKRHVALKLFQAVSDVVHEMSFTLDYINENINYWEAMKNDSGVGGEMEFLEKEDPHSAGT
;
A
#
# COMPACT_ATOMS: atom_id res chain seq x y z
N MET A 1 -8.18 -8.88 -1.29
CA MET A 1 -6.74 -9.23 -1.33
C MET A 1 -6.40 -10.56 -2.00
N SER A 2 -7.26 -11.58 -2.02
CA SER A 2 -6.96 -12.93 -2.57
C SER A 2 -6.46 -12.96 -4.02
N LEU A 3 -6.98 -12.09 -4.89
CA LEU A 3 -6.57 -12.01 -6.31
C LEU A 3 -5.50 -10.93 -6.57
N HIS A 4 -4.87 -10.40 -5.52
CA HIS A 4 -3.96 -9.26 -5.65
C HIS A 4 -2.79 -9.54 -6.57
N ASP A 5 -2.05 -10.63 -6.33
CA ASP A 5 -0.84 -10.95 -7.09
C ASP A 5 -1.15 -11.28 -8.56
N GLU A 6 -2.25 -12.00 -8.82
CA GLU A 6 -2.73 -12.26 -10.17
C GLU A 6 -3.02 -10.94 -10.91
N TYR A 7 -3.63 -9.98 -10.21
CA TYR A 7 -3.94 -8.68 -10.80
C TYR A 7 -2.69 -7.84 -11.03
N VAL A 8 -1.73 -7.84 -10.09
CA VAL A 8 -0.43 -7.18 -10.28
C VAL A 8 0.28 -7.75 -11.51
N GLN A 9 0.24 -9.07 -11.71
CA GLN A 9 0.82 -9.69 -12.89
C GLN A 9 0.13 -9.23 -14.19
N LYS A 10 -1.21 -9.15 -14.21
CA LYS A 10 -1.96 -8.62 -15.37
C LYS A 10 -1.54 -7.21 -15.78
N VAL A 11 -1.24 -6.35 -14.81
CA VAL A 11 -0.76 -4.97 -15.05
C VAL A 11 0.68 -4.98 -15.57
N ARG A 12 1.56 -5.80 -15.01
CA ARG A 12 2.93 -5.95 -15.54
C ARG A 12 2.92 -6.43 -16.99
N ASP A 13 2.14 -7.46 -17.28
CA ASP A 13 2.00 -7.95 -18.66
C ASP A 13 1.37 -6.88 -19.59
N GLN A 14 0.56 -5.96 -19.05
CA GLN A 14 0.01 -4.84 -19.80
C GLN A 14 1.10 -3.84 -20.20
N VAL A 15 2.07 -3.56 -19.33
CA VAL A 15 3.24 -2.71 -19.67
C VAL A 15 3.90 -3.23 -20.94
N ASP A 16 4.23 -4.53 -20.97
CA ASP A 16 4.90 -5.17 -22.11
C ASP A 16 4.04 -5.10 -23.37
N ARG A 17 2.73 -5.34 -23.26
CA ARG A 17 1.82 -5.27 -24.42
C ARG A 17 1.68 -3.87 -24.98
N VAL A 18 1.61 -2.86 -24.12
CA VAL A 18 1.37 -1.46 -24.53
C VAL A 18 2.65 -0.80 -25.01
N ARG A 19 3.79 -1.03 -24.35
CA ARG A 19 5.08 -0.45 -24.73
C ARG A 19 5.75 -1.17 -25.90
N ASP A 20 5.83 -2.50 -25.88
CA ASP A 20 6.70 -3.22 -26.83
C ASP A 20 5.97 -3.65 -28.11
N LYS A 21 4.68 -4.04 -28.00
CA LYS A 21 3.91 -4.59 -29.13
C LYS A 21 3.04 -3.56 -29.84
N GLY A 22 2.97 -2.34 -29.31
CA GLY A 22 2.12 -1.28 -29.80
C GLY A 22 0.66 -1.47 -29.41
N PHE A 23 -0.05 -0.36 -29.27
CA PHE A 23 -1.48 -0.33 -28.95
C PHE A 23 -2.28 -0.08 -30.23
N ASP A 24 -2.98 -1.10 -30.74
CA ASP A 24 -3.87 -0.93 -31.88
C ASP A 24 -5.14 -0.18 -31.46
N ILE A 25 -5.17 1.11 -31.78
CA ILE A 25 -6.29 2.00 -31.48
C ILE A 25 -7.55 1.58 -32.23
N SER A 26 -7.48 0.80 -33.30
CA SER A 26 -8.68 0.33 -34.02
C SER A 26 -9.31 -0.92 -33.38
N ASN A 27 -8.54 -1.75 -32.67
CA ASN A 27 -9.01 -2.98 -32.06
C ASN A 27 -9.76 -2.75 -30.74
N GLU A 28 -11.10 -2.72 -30.80
CA GLU A 28 -11.95 -2.44 -29.65
C GLU A 28 -11.78 -3.45 -28.49
N ALA A 29 -11.61 -4.74 -28.80
CA ALA A 29 -11.44 -5.77 -27.78
C ALA A 29 -10.13 -5.57 -27.00
N GLN A 30 -9.03 -5.24 -27.70
CA GLN A 30 -7.76 -4.90 -27.06
C GLN A 30 -7.90 -3.64 -26.19
N ARG A 31 -8.47 -2.56 -26.74
CA ARG A 31 -8.67 -1.31 -25.99
C ARG A 31 -9.48 -1.54 -24.72
N ASN A 32 -10.60 -2.26 -24.82
CA ASN A 32 -11.46 -2.54 -23.67
C ASN A 32 -10.73 -3.39 -22.62
N ARG A 33 -9.98 -4.41 -23.04
CA ARG A 33 -9.18 -5.23 -22.11
C ARG A 33 -8.16 -4.39 -21.34
N GLU A 34 -7.32 -3.63 -22.05
CA GLU A 34 -6.26 -2.84 -21.41
C GLU A 34 -6.86 -1.73 -20.52
N ARG A 35 -7.95 -1.09 -20.95
CA ARG A 35 -8.69 -0.12 -20.13
C ARG A 35 -9.21 -0.75 -18.84
N LEU A 36 -9.83 -1.92 -18.91
CA LEU A 36 -10.39 -2.59 -17.73
C LEU A 36 -9.30 -3.03 -16.74
N ILE A 37 -8.16 -3.52 -17.23
CA ILE A 37 -7.02 -3.88 -16.37
C ILE A 37 -6.50 -2.63 -15.64
N LEU A 38 -6.29 -1.52 -16.36
CA LEU A 38 -5.80 -0.29 -15.75
C LEU A 38 -6.80 0.29 -14.75
N CYS A 39 -8.08 0.38 -15.10
CA CYS A 39 -9.11 0.88 -14.19
C CYS A 39 -9.19 0.06 -12.91
N GLY A 40 -9.16 -1.28 -13.00
CA GLY A 40 -9.17 -2.12 -11.80
C GLY A 40 -7.88 -1.97 -10.98
N ALA A 41 -6.73 -1.76 -11.62
CA ALA A 41 -5.49 -1.50 -10.92
C ALA A 41 -5.51 -0.17 -10.15
N LEU A 42 -6.09 0.88 -10.74
CA LEU A 42 -6.28 2.18 -10.08
C LEU A 42 -7.25 2.08 -8.91
N ILE A 43 -8.34 1.31 -9.03
CA ILE A 43 -9.26 1.03 -7.91
C ILE A 43 -8.52 0.31 -6.78
N LYS A 44 -7.68 -0.68 -7.11
CA LYS A 44 -6.85 -1.36 -6.12
C LYS A 44 -5.83 -0.42 -5.46
N CYS A 45 -5.24 0.51 -6.21
CA CYS A 45 -4.36 1.53 -5.63
C CYS A 45 -5.14 2.46 -4.69
N ALA A 46 -6.37 2.83 -5.04
CA ALA A 46 -7.22 3.65 -4.18
C ALA A 46 -7.54 2.96 -2.85
N ASP A 47 -7.86 1.66 -2.88
CA ASP A 47 -8.17 0.81 -1.71
C ASP A 47 -7.03 0.80 -0.67
N ILE A 48 -5.78 0.77 -1.13
CA ILE A 48 -4.59 0.78 -0.25
C ILE A 48 -3.78 2.09 -0.35
N SER A 49 -4.44 3.18 -0.76
CA SER A 49 -3.79 4.48 -0.96
C SER A 49 -3.21 5.07 0.33
N ASN A 50 -3.72 4.63 1.49
CA ASN A 50 -3.16 4.98 2.80
C ASN A 50 -1.66 4.68 2.92
N CYS A 51 -1.15 3.67 2.21
CA CYS A 51 0.27 3.31 2.23
C CYS A 51 1.16 4.31 1.48
N ALA A 52 0.58 5.10 0.58
CA ALA A 52 1.26 6.09 -0.26
C ALA A 52 0.96 7.54 0.16
N ARG A 53 0.44 7.75 1.37
CA ARG A 53 0.27 9.09 1.98
C ARG A 53 1.53 9.51 2.72
N PRO A 54 1.72 10.82 3.00
CA PRO A 54 2.71 11.27 3.96
C PRO A 54 2.60 10.51 5.29
N PHE A 55 3.75 10.26 5.92
CA PHE A 55 3.86 9.33 7.06
C PHE A 55 2.87 9.57 8.20
N PRO A 56 2.58 10.81 8.65
CA PRO A 56 1.61 11.04 9.71
C PRO A 56 0.22 10.47 9.38
N GLY A 57 -0.23 10.63 8.14
CA GLY A 57 -1.49 10.09 7.65
C GLY A 57 -1.44 8.57 7.51
N ALA A 58 -0.37 8.04 6.91
CA ALA A 58 -0.18 6.60 6.74
C ALA A 58 -0.14 5.86 8.10
N LYS A 59 0.53 6.44 9.10
CA LYS A 59 0.64 5.92 10.46
C LYS A 59 -0.71 5.88 11.18
N ARG A 60 -1.51 6.96 11.10
CA ARG A 60 -2.86 6.98 11.70
C ARG A 60 -3.75 5.88 11.11
N TRP A 61 -3.75 5.72 9.79
CA TRP A 61 -4.49 4.64 9.13
C TRP A 61 -4.02 3.25 9.57
N ALA A 62 -2.70 3.05 9.71
CA ALA A 62 -2.13 1.80 10.21
C ALA A 62 -2.60 1.49 11.64
N GLN A 63 -2.65 2.49 12.51
CA GLN A 63 -3.12 2.35 13.89
C GLN A 63 -4.61 2.01 13.97
N HIS A 64 -5.45 2.66 13.16
CA HIS A 64 -6.87 2.33 13.08
C HIS A 64 -7.10 0.89 12.62
N LEU A 65 -6.43 0.46 11.55
CA LEU A 65 -6.54 -0.90 11.05
C LEU A 65 -6.08 -1.95 12.08
N ALA A 66 -5.00 -1.67 12.80
CA ALA A 66 -4.52 -2.56 13.85
C ALA A 66 -5.53 -2.69 14.99
N GLU A 67 -6.15 -1.59 15.42
CA GLU A 67 -7.19 -1.62 16.44
C GLU A 67 -8.43 -2.40 15.97
N GLU A 68 -8.84 -2.26 14.71
CA GLU A 68 -9.91 -3.08 14.12
C GLU A 68 -9.58 -4.59 14.16
N PHE A 69 -8.35 -4.98 13.81
CA PHE A 69 -7.90 -6.37 13.90
C PHE A 69 -7.89 -6.89 15.34
N PHE A 70 -7.48 -6.06 16.30
CA PHE A 70 -7.49 -6.44 17.70
C PHE A 70 -8.92 -6.62 18.23
N GLN A 71 -9.84 -5.74 17.86
CA GLN A 71 -11.26 -5.90 18.22
C GLN A 71 -11.86 -7.17 17.61
N GLN A 72 -11.51 -7.50 16.37
CA GLN A 72 -11.89 -8.78 15.77
C GLN A 72 -11.32 -9.95 16.58
N GLY A 73 -10.03 -9.91 16.95
CA GLY A 73 -9.40 -10.96 17.74
C GLY A 73 -10.01 -11.12 19.13
N ASP A 74 -10.38 -10.02 19.79
CA ASP A 74 -11.05 -10.04 21.09
C ASP A 74 -12.42 -10.73 20.98
N LEU A 75 -13.19 -10.45 19.91
CA LEU A 75 -14.46 -11.13 19.63
C LEU A 75 -14.28 -12.61 19.27
N GLU A 76 -13.25 -12.95 18.48
CA GLU A 76 -12.89 -14.33 18.16
C GLU A 76 -12.62 -15.13 19.45
N LYS A 77 -11.91 -14.54 20.43
CA LYS A 77 -11.68 -15.16 21.76
C LYS A 77 -12.96 -15.38 22.54
N GLU A 78 -13.84 -14.38 22.58
CA GLU A 78 -15.12 -14.46 23.29
C GLU A 78 -16.00 -15.59 22.74
N LEU A 79 -15.98 -15.78 21.42
CA LEU A 79 -16.74 -16.82 20.72
C LEU A 79 -16.07 -18.21 20.76
N GLY A 80 -14.89 -18.34 21.38
CA GLY A 80 -14.13 -19.60 21.43
C GLY A 80 -13.53 -20.02 20.09
N LEU A 81 -13.30 -19.07 19.18
CA LEU A 81 -12.68 -19.29 17.87
C LEU A 81 -11.15 -19.16 17.96
N SER A 82 -10.43 -19.75 17.00
CA SER A 82 -8.98 -19.53 16.90
C SER A 82 -8.70 -18.12 16.40
N VAL A 83 -7.78 -17.42 17.06
CA VAL A 83 -7.38 -16.05 16.72
C VAL A 83 -6.11 -16.07 15.89
N MET A 84 -6.09 -15.31 14.80
CA MET A 84 -4.89 -15.16 13.99
C MET A 84 -3.85 -14.27 14.71
N PRO A 85 -2.53 -14.52 14.57
CA PRO A 85 -1.50 -13.70 15.23
C PRO A 85 -1.58 -12.20 14.94
N ILE A 86 -2.05 -11.81 13.75
CA ILE A 86 -2.25 -10.41 13.35
C ILE A 86 -3.40 -9.72 14.12
N ASN A 87 -4.35 -10.50 14.62
CA ASN A 87 -5.52 -10.04 15.37
C ASN A 87 -5.28 -10.10 16.88
N GLU A 88 -4.15 -10.68 17.32
CA GLU A 88 -3.86 -10.85 18.74
C GLU A 88 -2.93 -9.75 19.24
N ARG A 89 -3.42 -8.99 20.23
CA ARG A 89 -2.67 -7.89 20.87
C ARG A 89 -1.29 -8.37 21.35
N GLY A 90 -0.24 -7.69 20.89
CA GLY A 90 1.15 -7.94 21.29
C GLY A 90 1.85 -9.13 20.60
N LYS A 91 1.20 -9.87 19.69
CA LYS A 91 1.85 -10.99 18.97
C LYS A 91 2.66 -10.57 17.75
N LEU A 92 2.19 -9.55 17.03
CA LEU A 92 2.89 -8.96 15.89
C LEU A 92 3.02 -7.46 16.13
N SER A 93 4.23 -6.92 15.97
CA SER A 93 4.44 -5.48 16.07
C SER A 93 3.77 -4.76 14.90
N LEU A 94 3.32 -3.52 15.12
CA LEU A 94 2.72 -2.71 14.06
C LEU A 94 3.76 -2.44 12.97
N GLU A 95 5.02 -2.23 13.36
CA GLU A 95 6.17 -2.01 12.50
C GLU A 95 6.38 -3.20 11.55
N ASP A 96 6.44 -4.43 12.07
CA ASP A 96 6.63 -5.64 11.25
C ASP A 96 5.49 -5.84 10.27
N PHE A 97 4.25 -5.63 10.72
CA PHE A 97 3.07 -5.71 9.87
C PHE A 97 3.14 -4.68 8.73
N GLN A 98 3.43 -3.42 9.06
CA GLN A 98 3.48 -2.32 8.09
C GLN A 98 4.63 -2.48 7.09
N LEU A 99 5.82 -2.88 7.55
CA LEU A 99 6.98 -3.16 6.69
C LEU A 99 6.68 -4.32 5.74
N SER A 100 6.12 -5.41 6.25
CA SER A 100 5.77 -6.56 5.44
C SER A 100 4.72 -6.20 4.38
N PHE A 101 3.65 -5.52 4.77
CA PHE A 101 2.59 -5.12 3.85
C PHE A 101 3.10 -4.16 2.78
N LYS A 102 3.86 -3.13 3.15
CA LYS A 102 4.38 -2.16 2.18
C LYS A 102 5.33 -2.80 1.18
N ARG A 103 6.25 -3.65 1.63
CA ARG A 103 7.24 -4.31 0.77
C ARG A 103 6.63 -5.37 -0.14
N HIS A 104 5.72 -6.20 0.39
CA HIS A 104 5.24 -7.38 -0.33
C HIS A 104 3.91 -7.16 -1.07
N VAL A 105 3.15 -6.13 -0.71
CA VAL A 105 1.83 -5.84 -1.28
C VAL A 105 1.81 -4.48 -1.98
N ALA A 106 2.09 -3.39 -1.24
CA ALA A 106 1.91 -2.03 -1.77
C ALA A 106 2.92 -1.73 -2.87
N LEU A 107 4.23 -1.86 -2.61
CA LEU A 107 5.28 -1.56 -3.61
C LEU A 107 5.06 -2.32 -4.92
N LYS A 108 4.69 -3.61 -4.85
CA LYS A 108 4.47 -4.41 -6.06
C LYS A 108 3.36 -3.83 -6.94
N LEU A 109 2.24 -3.39 -6.34
CA LEU A 109 1.11 -2.83 -7.07
C LEU A 109 1.45 -1.44 -7.61
N PHE A 110 1.92 -0.54 -6.74
CA PHE A 110 2.20 0.84 -7.13
C PHE A 110 3.32 0.91 -8.16
N GLN A 111 4.34 0.04 -8.08
CA GLN A 111 5.39 -0.05 -9.10
C GLN A 111 4.79 -0.45 -10.45
N ALA A 112 4.06 -1.57 -10.49
CA ALA A 112 3.46 -2.08 -11.73
C ALA A 112 2.53 -1.04 -12.39
N VAL A 113 1.77 -0.28 -11.59
CA VAL A 113 0.93 0.80 -12.11
C VAL A 113 1.75 1.99 -12.57
N SER A 114 2.80 2.39 -11.84
CA SER A 114 3.68 3.50 -12.24
C SER A 114 4.48 3.22 -13.52
N ASP A 115 4.70 1.95 -13.85
CA ASP A 115 5.33 1.54 -15.10
C ASP A 115 4.41 1.78 -16.31
N VAL A 116 3.09 1.81 -16.11
CA VAL A 116 2.07 2.15 -17.12
C VAL A 116 1.71 3.64 -17.08
N VAL A 117 1.53 4.20 -15.88
CA VAL A 117 1.10 5.58 -15.62
C VAL A 117 2.19 6.28 -14.81
N HIS A 118 3.17 6.83 -15.50
CA HIS A 118 4.37 7.43 -14.89
C HIS A 118 4.05 8.59 -13.94
N GLU A 119 2.93 9.26 -14.12
CA GLU A 119 2.43 10.30 -13.21
C GLU A 119 2.15 9.77 -11.80
N MET A 120 2.06 8.45 -11.60
CA MET A 120 1.91 7.82 -10.28
C MET A 120 3.24 7.52 -9.58
N SER A 121 4.41 7.80 -10.18
CA SER A 121 5.71 7.48 -9.56
C SER A 121 5.91 8.12 -8.18
N PHE A 122 5.30 9.28 -7.92
CA PHE A 122 5.35 9.94 -6.59
C PHE A 122 4.84 9.05 -5.44
N THR A 123 3.94 8.11 -5.75
CA THR A 123 3.42 7.18 -4.74
C THR A 123 4.51 6.25 -4.20
N LEU A 124 5.49 5.90 -5.04
CA LEU A 124 6.63 5.07 -4.64
C LEU A 124 7.54 5.81 -3.68
N ASP A 125 7.73 7.11 -3.89
CA ASP A 125 8.54 7.95 -3.01
C ASP A 125 7.96 7.95 -1.59
N TYR A 126 6.64 8.18 -1.46
CA TYR A 126 5.95 8.12 -0.17
C TYR A 126 5.98 6.73 0.45
N ILE A 127 5.79 5.65 -0.32
CA ILE A 127 5.84 4.29 0.23
C ILE A 127 7.25 3.98 0.77
N ASN A 128 8.30 4.37 0.04
CA ASN A 128 9.69 4.16 0.47
C ASN A 128 10.05 5.03 1.68
N GLU A 129 9.63 6.29 1.71
CA GLU A 129 9.79 7.16 2.88
C GLU A 129 9.08 6.56 4.11
N ASN A 130 7.84 6.08 3.93
CA ASN A 130 7.11 5.39 4.99
C ASN A 130 7.85 4.13 5.48
N ILE A 131 8.43 3.33 4.59
CA ILE A 131 9.25 2.16 4.96
C ILE A 131 10.43 2.60 5.83
N ASN A 132 11.15 3.65 5.44
CA ASN A 132 12.28 4.16 6.22
C ASN A 132 11.87 4.61 7.63
N TYR A 133 10.74 5.33 7.76
CA TYR A 133 10.23 5.72 9.07
C TYR A 133 9.84 4.53 9.94
N TRP A 134 9.16 3.52 9.37
CA TRP A 134 8.81 2.30 10.11
C TRP A 134 10.05 1.51 10.53
N GLU A 135 11.10 1.45 9.71
CA GLU A 135 12.38 0.83 10.07
C GLU A 135 13.07 1.57 11.21
N ALA A 136 13.13 2.90 11.14
CA ALA A 136 13.70 3.73 12.20
C ALA A 136 12.93 3.51 13.52
N MET A 137 11.60 3.56 13.49
CA MET A 137 10.77 3.27 14.66
C MET A 137 11.03 1.86 15.22
N LYS A 138 11.21 0.85 14.37
CA LYS A 138 11.51 -0.51 14.82
C LYS A 138 12.87 -0.59 15.51
N ASN A 139 13.87 0.13 15.01
CA ASN A 139 15.21 0.17 15.58
C ASN A 139 15.23 0.96 16.91
N ASP A 140 14.50 2.08 16.99
CA ASP A 140 14.36 2.90 18.20
C ASP A 140 13.48 2.24 19.27
N SER A 141 12.52 1.41 18.88
CA SER A 141 11.78 0.55 19.82
C SER A 141 12.68 -0.45 20.54
N GLY A 142 13.89 -0.69 20.01
CA GLY A 142 14.97 -1.43 20.67
C GLY A 142 15.86 -0.58 21.59
N VAL A 143 15.82 0.76 21.47
CA VAL A 143 16.62 1.72 22.24
C VAL A 143 15.78 2.98 22.49
N GLY A 144 15.06 3.05 23.61
CA GLY A 144 14.03 4.07 23.87
C GLY A 144 14.47 5.52 23.66
N GLY A 145 14.12 6.08 22.49
CA GLY A 145 14.31 7.49 22.15
C GLY A 145 13.08 8.05 21.43
N GLU A 146 12.56 9.18 21.92
CA GLU A 146 11.49 9.95 21.29
C GLU A 146 11.99 10.55 19.96
N MET A 147 11.22 10.39 18.89
CA MET A 147 11.54 10.97 17.58
C MET A 147 10.73 12.26 17.38
N GLU A 148 11.43 13.39 17.22
CA GLU A 148 10.86 14.68 16.86
C GLU A 148 10.38 14.66 15.40
N PHE A 149 9.08 14.90 15.18
CA PHE A 149 8.49 14.96 13.85
C PHE A 149 8.94 16.24 13.14
N LEU A 150 9.75 16.12 12.09
CA LEU A 150 9.92 17.18 11.12
C LEU A 150 8.67 17.24 10.24
N GLU A 151 7.73 18.12 10.59
CA GLU A 151 6.69 18.58 9.68
C GLU A 151 7.37 19.20 8.45
N LYS A 152 7.48 18.45 7.36
CA LYS A 152 7.70 19.08 6.05
C LYS A 152 6.36 19.69 5.64
N GLU A 153 6.33 21.02 5.60
CA GLU A 153 5.19 21.76 5.07
C GLU A 153 4.79 21.22 3.71
N ASP A 154 3.49 20.99 3.55
CA ASP A 154 2.88 20.56 2.30
C ASP A 154 3.03 21.68 1.25
N PRO A 155 3.83 21.49 0.18
CA PRO A 155 4.05 22.53 -0.83
C PRO A 155 2.79 22.87 -1.64
N HIS A 156 1.68 22.14 -1.43
CA HIS A 156 0.40 22.40 -2.09
C HIS A 156 -0.63 23.09 -1.19
N SER A 157 -0.27 23.49 0.04
CA SER A 157 -1.16 24.23 0.94
C SER A 157 -1.24 25.75 0.66
N ALA A 158 -0.40 26.28 -0.23
CA ALA A 158 -0.45 27.68 -0.64
C ALA A 158 -1.20 27.84 -1.98
N GLY A 159 -2.51 28.09 -1.91
CA GLY A 159 -3.27 28.52 -3.08
C GLY A 159 -4.77 28.34 -2.94
N THR A 160 -5.42 29.30 -2.29
CA THR A 160 -6.81 29.70 -2.59
C THR A 160 -6.91 30.33 -3.97
#